data_AF-A0AAU8U1I8-F1
#
_entry.id   AF-A0AAU8U1I8-F1
#
_cell.length_a   1.000
_cell.length_b   1.000
_cell.length_c   1.000
_cell.angle_alpha   90.00
_cell.angle_beta   90.00
_cell.angle_gamma   90.00
#
_symmetry.space_group_name_H-M   'P 1'
#
loop_
_entity.id
_entity.type
_entity.pdbx_description
1 polymer ?
#
loop_
_entity_poly.entity_id
_entity_poly.type
_entity_poly.pdbx_seq_one_letter_code
_entity_poly.pdbx_strand_id
1 'polypeptide(L)'
;MTLHLKILITLLVVLGISVTAYQIFVLGIPVTEDATDDLWNIDAKVEFVANPKDPVKIQMFVPPLSRDFVSLNESFISNNYGVSVNRIDGNRKVTWSARRAKGNQTLYYRLVLTKRYSGEKVKIKGPTFRDSIAVEGPEKIAAEALLAPIRQHSADVETFISEAIKRTNNLNDDNVKLLLAGDPSTPHKAKIVELLLSIAHVPVEKVHTIRLVADQPQTPELWLRSFNGSDWLYFNPETGEQGLPADRLLWWTGDENLITVDGGKKAMVTFSLNNSEMNAIRLAKLTDENTDANFLEYSLYGLPLQTQQTFMIMVMIPIGVLVILILRNLIGLQTLGTFTPVLIALAFRETQLGFGIVLFTIITALGLSLRSYLEHLKLQMLPRLSVVLTFVVVLIAAISLFSHKLGLERGLSVALFPMVILTMTIERLSITWEERGANHALKVAIGTLFAASLAHIIMSVPELIYFVFTFPAILLILVGFMLAMGRYRGYRLTELVRFKAFLKADS
;
A
#
# COMPACT_ATOMS: atom_id res chain seq x y z
N MET A 1 -5.38 -39.44 -25.76
CA MET A 1 -6.28 -38.86 -24.73
C MET A 1 -7.71 -39.27 -25.04
N THR A 2 -8.51 -39.63 -24.03
CA THR A 2 -9.97 -39.87 -24.21
C THR A 2 -10.69 -38.55 -24.49
N LEU A 3 -11.78 -38.58 -25.26
CA LEU A 3 -12.56 -37.39 -25.64
C LEU A 3 -13.00 -36.59 -24.40
N HIS A 4 -13.48 -37.30 -23.37
CA HIS A 4 -13.90 -36.73 -22.08
C HIS A 4 -12.79 -35.90 -21.40
N LEU A 5 -11.54 -36.38 -21.41
CA LEU A 5 -10.43 -35.66 -20.78
C LEU A 5 -10.09 -34.36 -21.54
N LYS A 6 -10.15 -34.38 -22.88
CA LYS A 6 -9.92 -33.17 -23.68
C LYS A 6 -10.97 -32.12 -23.40
N ILE A 7 -12.24 -32.52 -23.36
CA ILE A 7 -13.37 -31.62 -23.05
C ILE A 7 -13.19 -31.00 -21.66
N LEU A 8 -12.84 -31.81 -20.65
CA LEU A 8 -12.61 -31.31 -19.29
C LEU A 8 -11.45 -30.30 -19.22
N ILE A 9 -10.32 -30.60 -19.87
CA ILE A 9 -9.16 -29.67 -19.92
C ILE A 9 -9.57 -28.37 -20.61
N THR A 10 -10.22 -28.44 -21.77
CA THR A 10 -10.65 -27.26 -22.51
C THR A 10 -11.63 -26.43 -21.69
N LEU A 11 -12.60 -27.05 -21.02
CA LEU A 11 -13.56 -26.35 -20.16
C LEU A 11 -12.87 -25.60 -19.01
N LEU A 12 -11.95 -26.27 -18.29
CA LEU A 12 -11.23 -25.65 -17.16
C LEU A 12 -10.36 -24.48 -17.60
N VAL A 13 -9.63 -24.62 -18.72
CA VAL A 13 -8.76 -23.58 -19.25
C VAL A 13 -9.57 -22.39 -19.77
N VAL A 14 -10.66 -22.64 -20.52
CA VAL A 14 -11.53 -21.58 -21.04
C VAL A 14 -12.20 -20.83 -19.90
N LEU A 15 -12.71 -21.53 -18.88
CA LEU A 15 -13.34 -20.90 -17.72
C LEU A 15 -12.33 -20.06 -16.93
N GLY A 16 -11.12 -20.59 -16.68
CA GLY A 16 -10.06 -19.85 -16.02
C GLY A 16 -9.65 -18.58 -16.76
N ILE A 17 -9.41 -18.67 -18.07
CA ILE A 17 -9.06 -17.51 -18.91
C ILE A 17 -10.19 -16.48 -18.93
N SER A 18 -11.45 -16.92 -19.07
CA SER A 18 -12.60 -16.02 -19.16
C SER A 18 -12.79 -15.21 -17.87
N VAL A 19 -12.67 -15.86 -16.71
CA VAL A 19 -12.81 -15.18 -15.41
C VAL A 19 -11.65 -14.20 -15.18
N THR A 20 -10.41 -14.62 -15.45
CA THR A 20 -9.25 -13.72 -15.31
C THR A 20 -9.32 -12.54 -16.28
N ALA A 21 -9.73 -12.75 -17.54
CA ALA A 21 -9.88 -11.68 -18.52
C ALA A 21 -10.97 -10.68 -18.12
N TYR A 22 -12.11 -11.16 -17.59
CA TYR A 22 -13.16 -10.30 -17.05
C TYR A 22 -12.64 -9.42 -15.91
N GLN A 23 -11.87 -9.99 -14.98
CA GLN A 23 -11.27 -9.27 -13.87
C GLN A 23 -10.26 -8.19 -14.30
N ILE A 24 -9.48 -8.45 -15.35
CA ILE A 24 -8.48 -7.48 -15.85
C ILE A 24 -9.14 -6.37 -16.66
N PHE A 25 -9.99 -6.72 -17.65
CA PHE A 25 -10.50 -5.75 -18.61
C PHE A 25 -11.78 -5.04 -18.18
N VAL A 26 -12.68 -5.71 -17.46
CA VAL A 26 -13.97 -5.13 -17.05
C VAL A 26 -13.87 -4.50 -15.68
N LEU A 27 -13.25 -5.20 -14.72
CA LEU A 27 -13.08 -4.68 -13.35
C LEU A 27 -11.84 -3.78 -13.18
N GLY A 28 -10.99 -3.66 -14.22
CA GLY A 28 -9.83 -2.76 -14.21
C GLY A 28 -8.76 -3.12 -13.17
N ILE A 29 -8.69 -4.38 -12.75
CA ILE A 29 -7.75 -4.82 -11.72
C ILE A 29 -6.34 -4.85 -12.31
N PRO A 30 -5.36 -4.18 -11.69
CA PRO A 30 -3.99 -4.17 -12.20
C PRO A 30 -3.37 -5.58 -12.16
N VAL A 31 -2.57 -5.88 -13.18
CA VAL A 31 -1.92 -7.20 -13.35
C VAL A 31 -0.67 -7.31 -12.48
N THR A 32 -0.05 -6.19 -12.11
CA THR A 32 1.18 -6.11 -11.32
C THR A 32 0.97 -5.30 -10.04
N GLU A 33 1.73 -5.64 -9.00
CA GLU A 33 1.69 -4.96 -7.70
C GLU A 33 2.23 -3.52 -7.77
N ASP A 34 3.06 -3.20 -8.78
CA ASP A 34 3.66 -1.89 -9.03
C ASP A 34 2.66 -0.80 -9.45
N ALA A 35 1.38 -1.15 -9.65
CA ALA A 35 0.31 -0.17 -9.75
C ALA A 35 -0.05 0.33 -8.33
N THR A 36 0.88 1.04 -7.72
CA THR A 36 0.69 1.74 -6.46
C THR A 36 0.08 3.10 -6.72
N ASP A 37 -0.79 3.55 -5.83
CA ASP A 37 -1.22 4.95 -5.82
C ASP A 37 -0.62 5.66 -4.62
N ASP A 38 -0.28 6.93 -4.84
CA ASP A 38 0.18 7.83 -3.80
C ASP A 38 -0.93 8.05 -2.77
N LEU A 39 -0.67 7.62 -1.53
CA LEU A 39 -1.44 8.04 -0.37
C LEU A 39 -0.74 9.22 0.28
N TRP A 40 -1.50 10.30 0.44
CA TRP A 40 -1.05 11.41 1.25
C TRP A 40 -1.52 11.19 2.69
N ASN A 41 -0.57 10.88 3.56
CA ASN A 41 -0.76 10.90 5.00
C ASN A 41 -0.46 12.31 5.49
N ILE A 42 -1.47 13.02 5.96
CA ILE A 42 -1.36 14.38 6.47
C ILE A 42 -1.49 14.34 7.98
N ASP A 43 -0.42 14.69 8.67
CA ASP A 43 -0.36 14.81 10.12
C ASP A 43 -0.33 16.30 10.50
N ALA A 44 -1.40 16.78 11.13
CA ALA A 44 -1.44 18.10 11.76
C ALA A 44 -1.17 17.96 13.25
N LYS A 45 -0.01 18.44 13.69
CA LYS A 45 0.42 18.44 15.09
C LYS A 45 0.13 19.80 15.71
N VAL A 46 -0.73 19.81 16.73
CA VAL A 46 -1.07 21.00 17.51
C VAL A 46 -0.32 20.96 18.83
N GLU A 47 0.52 21.97 19.09
CA GLU A 47 1.24 22.13 20.36
C GLU A 47 0.81 23.42 21.05
N PHE A 48 0.54 23.35 22.35
CA PHE A 48 0.17 24.50 23.16
C PHE A 48 0.49 24.27 24.64
N VAL A 49 0.48 25.33 25.43
CA VAL A 49 0.67 25.28 26.88
C VAL A 49 -0.66 25.53 27.57
N ALA A 50 -1.16 24.52 28.29
CA ALA A 50 -2.43 24.60 29.03
C ALA A 50 -2.28 25.28 30.39
N ASN A 51 -3.23 26.14 30.73
CA ASN A 51 -3.33 26.73 32.06
C ASN A 51 -4.08 25.77 33.00
N PRO A 52 -3.52 25.39 34.16
CA PRO A 52 -4.16 24.43 35.06
C PRO A 52 -5.43 24.93 35.77
N LYS A 53 -5.74 26.23 35.69
CA LYS A 53 -6.91 26.83 36.35
C LYS A 53 -8.16 26.89 35.48
N ASP A 54 -7.98 26.87 34.16
CA ASP A 54 -9.06 27.09 33.20
C ASP A 54 -9.32 25.80 32.41
N PRO A 55 -10.57 25.53 32.00
CA PRO A 55 -10.85 24.48 31.03
C PRO A 55 -10.21 24.83 29.69
N VAL A 56 -9.71 23.83 28.98
CA VAL A 56 -9.10 24.01 27.66
C VAL A 56 -10.13 23.70 26.59
N LYS A 57 -10.28 24.61 25.63
CA LYS A 57 -11.06 24.40 24.41
C LYS A 57 -10.23 24.84 23.21
N ILE A 58 -9.97 23.91 22.30
CA ILE A 58 -9.20 24.15 21.08
C ILE A 58 -10.09 23.89 19.90
N GLN A 59 -10.15 24.83 18.97
CA GLN A 59 -10.87 24.64 17.73
C GLN A 59 -9.92 24.80 16.57
N MET A 60 -9.93 23.86 15.64
CA MET A 60 -9.09 23.89 14.44
C MET A 60 -9.94 23.58 13.23
N PHE A 61 -9.69 24.27 12.12
CA PHE A 61 -10.28 23.89 10.85
C PHE A 61 -9.67 22.60 10.30
N VAL A 62 -10.49 21.79 9.64
CA VAL A 62 -10.10 20.53 8.97
C VAL A 62 -10.69 20.51 7.56
N PRO A 63 -10.05 19.80 6.60
CA PRO A 63 -10.39 19.95 5.19
C PRO A 63 -11.82 19.50 4.87
N PRO A 64 -12.49 20.18 3.92
CA PRO A 64 -13.73 19.70 3.35
C PRO A 64 -13.42 18.50 2.45
N LEU A 65 -13.73 17.29 2.92
CA LEU A 65 -13.41 15.99 2.29
C LEU A 65 -14.14 15.71 0.95
N SER A 66 -14.68 16.73 0.28
CA SER A 66 -15.68 16.59 -0.79
C SER A 66 -15.28 17.24 -2.13
N ARG A 67 -13.98 17.42 -2.41
CA ARG A 67 -13.52 18.12 -3.62
C ARG A 67 -12.71 17.25 -4.58
N ASP A 68 -11.40 17.15 -4.36
CA ASP A 68 -10.47 16.50 -5.31
C ASP A 68 -9.79 15.25 -4.72
N PHE A 69 -10.11 14.93 -3.47
CA PHE A 69 -9.51 13.83 -2.70
C PHE A 69 -10.60 13.09 -1.93
N VAL A 70 -10.50 11.77 -1.90
CA VAL A 70 -11.32 10.94 -1.02
C VAL A 70 -10.55 10.63 0.25
N SER A 71 -11.21 10.82 1.39
CA SER A 71 -10.67 10.46 2.70
C SER A 71 -10.87 8.99 2.97
N LEU A 72 -9.78 8.25 3.13
CA LEU A 72 -9.81 6.83 3.48
C LEU A 72 -9.89 6.61 4.97
N ASN A 73 -9.24 7.49 5.74
CA ASN A 73 -9.24 7.42 7.18
C ASN A 73 -9.01 8.81 7.78
N GLU A 74 -9.78 9.11 8.81
CA GLU A 74 -9.69 10.35 9.58
C GLU A 74 -9.61 9.98 11.06
N SER A 75 -8.56 10.40 11.74
CA SER A 75 -8.33 10.06 13.14
C SER A 75 -7.87 11.26 13.96
N PHE A 76 -8.39 11.33 15.19
CA PHE A 76 -8.10 12.38 16.15
C PHE A 76 -7.42 11.73 17.36
N ILE A 77 -6.13 12.01 17.55
CA ILE A 77 -5.34 11.41 18.63
C ILE A 77 -5.10 12.49 19.68
N SER A 78 -5.72 12.30 20.84
CA SER A 78 -5.64 13.24 21.96
C SER A 78 -5.74 12.50 23.29
N ASN A 79 -4.91 12.87 24.26
CA ASN A 79 -4.91 12.25 25.58
C ASN A 79 -5.83 13.00 26.55
N ASN A 80 -6.94 12.39 26.97
CA ASN A 80 -7.94 12.96 27.89
C ASN A 80 -8.67 14.22 27.37
N TYR A 81 -8.85 14.35 26.05
CA TYR A 81 -9.74 15.37 25.44
C TYR A 81 -10.96 14.71 24.83
N GLY A 82 -12.12 15.34 24.98
CA GLY A 82 -13.31 15.03 24.17
C GLY A 82 -13.19 15.70 22.81
N VAL A 83 -13.55 14.98 21.74
CA VAL A 83 -13.47 15.45 20.35
C VAL A 83 -14.89 15.59 19.78
N SER A 84 -15.17 16.72 19.15
CA SER A 84 -16.39 16.92 18.34
C SER A 84 -16.05 17.61 17.03
N VAL A 85 -16.73 17.23 15.95
CA VAL A 85 -16.55 17.84 14.62
C VAL A 85 -17.86 18.47 14.20
N ASN A 86 -17.84 19.78 13.97
CA ASN A 86 -19.00 20.55 13.54
C ASN A 86 -18.76 21.18 12.17
N ARG A 87 -19.83 21.47 11.44
CA ARG A 87 -19.79 22.25 10.20
C ARG A 87 -20.35 23.65 10.46
N ILE A 88 -19.58 24.68 10.11
CA ILE A 88 -19.94 26.10 10.27
C ILE A 88 -19.52 26.80 8.99
N ASP A 89 -20.47 27.49 8.33
CA ASP A 89 -20.22 28.28 7.11
C ASP A 89 -19.49 27.53 5.99
N GLY A 90 -19.85 26.26 5.78
CA GLY A 90 -19.22 25.40 4.77
C GLY A 90 -17.85 24.82 5.16
N ASN A 91 -17.27 25.27 6.27
CA ASN A 91 -16.04 24.69 6.84
C ASN A 91 -16.33 23.59 7.85
N ARG A 92 -15.42 22.62 7.97
CA ARG A 92 -15.40 21.67 9.09
C ARG A 92 -14.45 22.18 10.16
N LYS A 93 -14.90 22.18 11.42
CA LYS A 93 -14.13 22.63 12.58
C LYS A 93 -14.17 21.53 13.64
N VAL A 94 -13.00 20.99 13.98
CA VAL A 94 -12.84 20.06 15.09
C VAL A 94 -12.65 20.86 16.38
N THR A 95 -13.30 20.43 17.45
CA THR A 95 -13.17 21.00 18.79
C THR A 95 -12.66 19.93 19.75
N TRP A 96 -11.49 20.15 20.34
CA TRP A 96 -10.98 19.39 21.47
C TRP A 96 -11.30 20.12 22.76
N SER A 97 -11.83 19.40 23.75
CA SER A 97 -12.18 19.98 25.05
C SER A 97 -11.71 19.11 26.21
N ALA A 98 -11.12 19.74 27.23
CA ALA A 98 -10.72 19.08 28.46
C ALA A 98 -10.99 19.98 29.66
N ARG A 99 -11.56 19.40 30.73
CA ARG A 99 -11.91 20.16 31.95
C ARG A 99 -10.67 20.53 32.78
N ARG A 100 -9.61 19.72 32.71
CA ARG A 100 -8.32 19.97 33.37
C ARG A 100 -7.19 19.48 32.47
N ALA A 101 -6.26 20.38 32.15
CA ALA A 101 -5.00 20.06 31.46
C ALA A 101 -3.89 20.93 32.05
N LYS A 102 -2.63 20.47 32.00
CA LYS A 102 -1.51 21.22 32.59
C LYS A 102 -0.25 21.03 31.75
N GLY A 103 0.50 22.12 31.61
CA GLY A 103 1.82 22.10 30.96
C GLY A 103 1.69 21.98 29.45
N ASN A 104 2.72 21.43 28.81
CA ASN A 104 2.74 21.25 27.36
C ASN A 104 1.77 20.13 26.97
N GLN A 105 0.94 20.43 25.99
CA GLN A 105 -0.07 19.53 25.46
C GLN A 105 0.14 19.40 23.96
N THR A 106 -0.08 18.19 23.46
CA THR A 106 0.02 17.89 22.03
C THR A 106 -1.21 17.13 21.59
N LEU A 107 -1.80 17.57 20.49
CA LEU A 107 -2.93 16.91 19.83
C LEU A 107 -2.52 16.60 18.39
N TYR A 108 -2.99 15.48 17.85
CA TYR A 108 -2.74 15.12 16.46
C TYR A 108 -4.06 14.92 15.73
N TYR A 109 -4.12 15.46 14.53
CA TYR A 109 -5.12 15.14 13.53
C TYR A 109 -4.41 14.45 12.36
N ARG A 110 -4.81 13.22 12.07
CA ARG A 110 -4.24 12.43 10.98
C ARG A 110 -5.32 12.12 9.96
N LEU A 111 -5.03 12.47 8.71
CA LEU A 111 -5.90 12.28 7.58
C LEU A 111 -5.16 11.53 6.47
N VAL A 112 -5.78 10.49 5.93
CA VAL A 112 -5.24 9.71 4.81
C VAL A 112 -6.10 9.97 3.59
N LEU A 113 -5.50 10.55 2.55
CA LEU A 113 -6.18 10.97 1.33
C LEU A 113 -5.64 10.23 0.10
N THR A 114 -6.52 10.00 -0.88
CA THR A 114 -6.14 9.59 -2.24
C THR A 114 -6.86 10.44 -3.28
N LYS A 115 -6.19 10.68 -4.42
CA LYS A 115 -6.81 11.31 -5.60
C LYS A 115 -7.65 10.32 -6.41
N ARG A 116 -7.34 9.03 -6.32
CA ARG A 116 -8.04 7.99 -7.07
C ARG A 116 -9.46 7.83 -6.54
N TYR A 117 -10.41 7.55 -7.42
CA TYR A 117 -11.84 7.45 -7.10
C TYR A 117 -12.49 8.76 -6.61
N SER A 118 -11.82 9.92 -6.75
CA SER A 118 -12.53 11.20 -6.64
C SER A 118 -13.62 11.21 -7.70
N GLY A 119 -14.87 11.18 -7.24
CA GLY A 119 -16.05 11.15 -8.09
C GLY A 119 -16.21 12.42 -8.92
N GLU A 120 -17.31 12.49 -9.67
CA GLU A 120 -17.62 13.67 -10.48
C GLU A 120 -17.70 14.93 -9.60
N LYS A 121 -16.98 15.98 -9.99
CA LYS A 121 -16.86 17.23 -9.21
C LYS A 121 -18.24 17.85 -9.03
N VAL A 122 -18.79 17.80 -7.81
CA VAL A 122 -20.02 18.53 -7.49
C VAL A 122 -19.75 20.03 -7.66
N LYS A 123 -20.34 20.64 -8.69
CA LYS A 123 -20.21 22.08 -8.95
C LYS A 123 -20.98 22.85 -7.88
N ILE A 124 -20.26 23.32 -6.86
CA ILE A 124 -20.81 24.18 -5.81
C ILE A 124 -20.96 25.59 -6.37
N LYS A 125 -22.17 26.14 -6.35
CA LYS A 125 -22.42 27.54 -6.72
C LYS A 125 -21.81 28.48 -5.69
N GLY A 126 -21.12 29.52 -6.15
CA GLY A 126 -20.59 30.60 -5.31
C GLY A 126 -21.44 31.87 -5.35
N PRO A 127 -21.16 32.84 -4.46
CA PRO A 127 -21.74 34.17 -4.58
C PRO A 127 -21.27 34.82 -5.89
N THR A 128 -22.17 35.51 -6.59
CA THR A 128 -21.86 36.25 -7.83
C THR A 128 -21.76 37.75 -7.60
N PHE A 129 -22.04 38.21 -6.37
CA PHE A 129 -22.05 39.62 -5.98
C PHE A 129 -21.56 39.75 -4.55
N ARG A 130 -20.86 40.85 -4.27
CA ARG A 130 -20.43 41.22 -2.92
C ARG A 130 -20.68 42.71 -2.69
N ASP A 131 -21.14 43.04 -1.48
CA ASP A 131 -21.28 44.44 -1.06
C ASP A 131 -19.90 45.10 -0.93
N SER A 132 -19.83 46.37 -1.32
CA SER A 132 -18.62 47.16 -1.20
C SER A 132 -18.28 47.41 0.26
N ILE A 133 -17.02 47.21 0.64
CA ILE A 133 -16.54 47.60 1.96
C ILE A 133 -16.47 49.13 2.01
N ALA A 134 -17.10 49.73 3.02
CA ALA A 134 -17.09 51.18 3.20
C ALA A 134 -15.68 51.67 3.57
N VAL A 135 -15.17 52.63 2.80
CA VAL A 135 -13.89 53.32 3.04
C VAL A 135 -14.12 54.81 2.93
N GLU A 136 -13.50 55.58 3.82
CA GLU A 136 -13.63 57.04 3.87
C GLU A 136 -12.28 57.73 3.74
N GLY A 137 -12.30 59.00 3.32
CA GLY A 137 -11.10 59.84 3.30
C GLY A 137 -10.04 59.42 2.25
N PRO A 138 -8.74 59.57 2.57
CA PRO A 138 -7.64 59.35 1.62
C PRO A 138 -7.58 57.92 1.05
N GLU A 139 -7.97 56.92 1.84
CA GLU A 139 -7.98 55.51 1.42
C GLU A 139 -8.97 55.26 0.29
N LYS A 140 -10.14 55.92 0.33
CA LYS A 140 -11.14 55.82 -0.75
C LYS A 140 -10.59 56.39 -2.06
N ILE A 141 -9.94 57.55 -2.00
CA ILE A 141 -9.35 58.20 -3.18
C ILE A 141 -8.26 57.31 -3.77
N ALA A 142 -7.39 56.73 -2.93
CA ALA A 142 -6.36 55.80 -3.36
C ALA A 142 -6.94 54.52 -3.99
N ALA A 143 -7.99 53.94 -3.40
CA ALA A 143 -8.66 52.77 -3.95
C ALA A 143 -9.33 53.05 -5.30
N GLU A 144 -10.04 54.18 -5.44
CA GLU A 144 -10.66 54.61 -6.70
C GLU A 144 -9.60 54.91 -7.79
N ALA A 145 -8.48 55.52 -7.41
CA ALA A 145 -7.36 55.78 -8.32
C ALA A 145 -6.71 54.50 -8.85
N LEU A 146 -6.64 53.45 -8.02
CA LEU A 146 -6.15 52.12 -8.45
C LEU A 146 -7.17 51.37 -9.31
N LEU A 147 -8.47 51.57 -9.08
CA LEU A 147 -9.52 50.88 -9.83
C LEU A 147 -9.66 51.33 -11.28
N ALA A 148 -9.47 52.62 -11.56
CA ALA A 148 -9.57 53.15 -12.92
C ALA A 148 -8.66 52.41 -13.94
N PRO A 149 -7.33 52.27 -13.69
CA PRO A 149 -6.47 51.52 -14.60
C PRO A 149 -6.75 50.01 -14.59
N ILE A 150 -7.18 49.42 -13.47
CA ILE A 150 -7.56 47.99 -13.42
C ILE A 150 -8.74 47.74 -14.37
N ARG A 151 -9.79 48.56 -14.30
CA ARG A 151 -10.96 48.48 -15.20
C ARG A 151 -10.59 48.69 -16.67
N GLN A 152 -9.62 49.56 -16.96
CA GLN A 152 -9.21 49.85 -18.33
C GLN A 152 -8.38 48.72 -18.97
N HIS A 153 -7.66 47.95 -18.16
CA HIS A 153 -6.77 46.86 -18.62
C HIS A 153 -7.36 45.45 -18.39
N SER A 154 -8.64 45.34 -18.06
CA SER A 154 -9.33 44.05 -17.87
C SER A 154 -10.61 43.98 -18.69
N ALA A 155 -10.97 42.77 -19.10
CA ALA A 155 -12.15 42.49 -19.92
C ALA A 155 -13.20 41.61 -19.23
N ASP A 156 -12.78 40.84 -18.22
CA ASP A 156 -13.58 39.88 -17.47
C ASP A 156 -13.14 39.82 -15.99
N VAL A 157 -13.85 39.04 -15.18
CA VAL A 157 -13.55 38.88 -13.74
C VAL A 157 -12.14 38.32 -13.52
N GLU A 158 -11.70 37.42 -14.40
CA GLU A 158 -10.40 36.74 -14.33
C GLU A 158 -9.25 37.73 -14.48
N THR A 159 -9.25 38.47 -15.58
CA THR A 159 -8.26 39.52 -15.88
C THR A 159 -8.35 40.68 -14.89
N PHE A 160 -9.55 41.01 -14.39
CA PHE A 160 -9.74 42.04 -13.37
C PHE A 160 -9.02 41.67 -12.06
N ILE A 161 -9.18 40.43 -11.58
CA ILE A 161 -8.54 39.96 -10.34
C ILE A 161 -7.01 39.89 -10.51
N SER A 162 -6.52 39.32 -11.60
CA SER A 162 -5.07 39.25 -11.85
C SER A 162 -4.43 40.63 -11.95
N GLU A 163 -5.06 41.60 -12.63
CA GLU A 163 -4.54 42.97 -12.72
C GLU A 163 -4.62 43.69 -11.37
N ALA A 164 -5.68 43.48 -10.58
CA ALA A 164 -5.77 44.01 -9.22
C ALA A 164 -4.63 43.50 -8.33
N ILE A 165 -4.35 42.20 -8.35
CA ILE A 165 -3.24 41.60 -7.60
C ILE A 165 -1.89 42.16 -8.06
N LYS A 166 -1.67 42.25 -9.37
CA LYS A 166 -0.43 42.79 -9.95
C LYS A 166 -0.20 44.24 -9.53
N ARG A 167 -1.24 45.07 -9.54
CA ARG A 167 -1.20 46.47 -9.10
C ARG A 167 -0.92 46.59 -7.61
N THR A 168 -1.61 45.82 -6.76
CA THR A 168 -1.36 45.81 -5.31
C THR A 168 0.04 45.32 -4.96
N ASN A 169 0.66 44.47 -5.80
CA ASN A 169 2.04 44.04 -5.61
C ASN A 169 3.10 45.06 -6.09
N ASN A 170 2.70 46.13 -6.80
CA ASN A 170 3.60 47.19 -7.22
C ASN A 170 3.87 48.19 -6.09
N LEU A 171 4.87 47.91 -5.27
CA LEU A 171 5.27 48.75 -4.13
C LEU A 171 5.80 50.14 -4.51
N ASN A 172 5.96 50.44 -5.80
CA ASN A 172 6.38 51.77 -6.25
C ASN A 172 5.21 52.76 -6.38
N ASP A 173 3.96 52.27 -6.40
CA ASP A 173 2.76 53.11 -6.52
C ASP A 173 2.42 53.74 -5.16
N ASP A 174 2.28 55.06 -5.11
CA ASP A 174 2.03 55.79 -3.87
C ASP A 174 0.63 55.51 -3.30
N ASN A 175 -0.35 55.19 -4.14
CA ASN A 175 -1.68 54.77 -3.68
C ASN A 175 -1.61 53.41 -2.98
N VAL A 176 -0.78 52.50 -3.51
CA VAL A 176 -0.56 51.17 -2.91
C VAL A 176 0.15 51.30 -1.57
N LYS A 177 1.18 52.15 -1.47
CA LYS A 177 1.88 52.41 -0.19
C LYS A 177 0.93 52.98 0.86
N LEU A 178 0.05 53.90 0.47
CA LEU A 178 -0.95 54.48 1.37
C LEU A 178 -1.89 53.39 1.91
N LEU A 179 -2.41 52.53 1.04
CA LEU A 179 -3.31 51.44 1.44
C LEU A 179 -2.63 50.33 2.23
N LEU A 180 -1.34 50.06 1.98
CA LEU A 180 -0.55 49.09 2.75
C LEU A 180 -0.19 49.59 4.15
N ALA A 181 -0.21 50.91 4.39
CA ALA A 181 0.16 51.53 5.66
C ALA A 181 1.51 51.01 6.23
N GLY A 182 2.44 50.61 5.36
CA GLY A 182 3.75 50.05 5.73
C GLY A 182 3.80 48.54 6.00
N ASP A 183 2.71 47.78 5.80
CA ASP A 183 2.65 46.32 5.95
C ASP A 183 2.59 45.61 4.58
N PRO A 184 3.73 45.15 4.02
CA PRO A 184 3.78 44.45 2.74
C PRO A 184 3.48 42.94 2.86
N SER A 185 2.94 42.46 3.99
CA SER A 185 2.65 41.03 4.18
C SER A 185 1.56 40.52 3.23
N THR A 186 1.67 39.26 2.83
CA THR A 186 0.72 38.60 1.91
C THR A 186 -0.73 38.65 2.41
N PRO A 187 -1.04 38.45 3.72
CA PRO A 187 -2.39 38.63 4.24
C PRO A 187 -2.92 40.06 4.11
N HIS A 188 -2.06 41.07 4.30
CA HIS A 188 -2.46 42.47 4.19
C HIS A 188 -2.71 42.87 2.73
N LYS A 189 -1.83 42.44 1.82
CA LYS A 189 -2.04 42.57 0.37
C LYS A 189 -3.34 41.92 -0.09
N ALA A 190 -3.63 40.71 0.37
CA ALA A 190 -4.89 40.02 0.08
C ALA A 190 -6.11 40.80 0.58
N LYS A 191 -6.01 41.49 1.73
CA LYS A 191 -7.07 42.37 2.25
C LYS A 191 -7.28 43.60 1.37
N ILE A 192 -6.22 44.20 0.82
CA ILE A 192 -6.33 45.34 -0.11
C ILE A 192 -6.92 44.88 -1.44
N VAL A 193 -6.50 43.73 -1.96
CA VAL A 193 -7.11 43.15 -3.17
C VAL A 193 -8.59 42.92 -2.93
N GLU A 194 -8.97 42.29 -1.82
CA GLU A 194 -10.37 42.12 -1.43
C GLU A 194 -11.13 43.44 -1.35
N LEU A 195 -10.50 44.49 -0.83
CA LEU A 195 -11.08 45.83 -0.80
C LEU A 195 -11.38 46.36 -2.20
N LEU A 196 -10.39 46.35 -3.09
CA LEU A 196 -10.55 46.79 -4.48
C LEU A 196 -11.64 45.99 -5.22
N LEU A 197 -11.63 44.67 -5.05
CA LEU A 197 -12.62 43.77 -5.65
C LEU A 197 -14.03 44.04 -5.09
N SER A 198 -14.16 44.34 -3.79
CA SER A 198 -15.46 44.66 -3.19
C SER A 198 -16.09 45.93 -3.76
N ILE A 199 -15.28 46.96 -4.07
CA ILE A 199 -15.76 48.21 -4.70
C ILE A 199 -16.22 47.94 -6.15
N ALA A 200 -15.62 46.96 -6.82
CA ALA A 200 -16.06 46.48 -8.13
C ALA A 200 -17.19 45.45 -8.06
N HIS A 201 -17.73 45.16 -6.86
CA HIS A 201 -18.73 44.13 -6.61
C HIS A 201 -18.34 42.71 -7.03
N VAL A 202 -17.04 42.45 -7.12
CA VAL A 202 -16.49 41.13 -7.45
C VAL A 202 -16.35 40.32 -6.16
N PRO A 203 -17.03 39.16 -6.05
CA PRO A 203 -16.90 38.30 -4.87
C PRO A 203 -15.53 37.64 -4.83
N VAL A 204 -14.85 37.75 -3.70
CA VAL A 204 -13.59 37.04 -3.45
C VAL A 204 -13.64 36.43 -2.06
N GLU A 205 -13.05 35.26 -1.91
CA GLU A 205 -12.90 34.57 -0.65
C GLU A 205 -11.44 34.20 -0.43
N LYS A 206 -10.94 34.43 0.78
CA LYS A 206 -9.64 33.93 1.20
C LYS A 206 -9.72 32.42 1.40
N VAL A 207 -8.75 31.69 0.90
CA VAL A 207 -8.65 30.24 1.08
C VAL A 207 -7.25 29.85 1.46
N HIS A 208 -7.15 28.80 2.26
CA HIS A 208 -5.89 28.36 2.79
C HIS A 208 -5.60 26.94 2.31
N THR A 209 -4.40 26.74 1.78
CA THR A 209 -4.02 25.50 1.10
C THR A 209 -2.75 24.90 1.69
N ILE A 210 -2.58 23.60 1.57
CA ILE A 210 -1.39 22.87 2.00
C ILE A 210 -0.72 22.26 0.78
N ARG A 211 0.61 22.26 0.74
CA ARG A 211 1.40 21.64 -0.31
C ARG A 211 1.51 20.15 -0.07
N LEU A 212 1.19 19.33 -1.08
CA LEU A 212 1.39 17.89 -1.06
C LEU A 212 2.86 17.56 -1.35
N VAL A 213 3.73 17.87 -0.39
CA VAL A 213 5.18 17.62 -0.45
C VAL A 213 5.58 16.87 0.80
N ALA A 214 6.27 15.74 0.62
CA ALA A 214 6.67 14.87 1.72
C ALA A 214 7.83 15.45 2.55
N ASP A 215 7.90 15.03 3.82
CA ASP A 215 9.05 15.19 4.72
C ASP A 215 9.48 16.63 5.02
N GLN A 216 8.59 17.60 4.82
CA GLN A 216 8.82 18.99 5.18
C GLN A 216 7.68 19.53 6.05
N PRO A 217 8.00 19.96 7.29
CA PRO A 217 7.07 20.74 8.11
C PRO A 217 6.64 22.00 7.37
N GLN A 218 5.33 22.23 7.29
CA GLN A 218 4.79 23.39 6.57
C GLN A 218 3.60 24.02 7.29
N THR A 219 3.31 25.25 6.90
CA THR A 219 2.13 26.00 7.31
C THR A 219 1.23 26.27 6.10
N PRO A 220 -0.09 26.39 6.27
CA PRO A 220 -0.99 26.65 5.16
C PRO A 220 -0.70 27.99 4.47
N GLU A 221 -0.82 28.00 3.14
CA GLU A 221 -0.61 29.16 2.29
C GLU A 221 -1.93 29.85 1.99
N LEU A 222 -1.91 31.18 1.99
CA LEU A 222 -3.05 32.00 1.62
C LEU A 222 -3.18 32.11 0.11
N TRP A 223 -4.39 31.87 -0.37
CA TRP A 223 -4.84 32.02 -1.75
C TRP A 223 -6.15 32.80 -1.80
N LEU A 224 -6.46 33.34 -2.97
CA LEU A 224 -7.76 33.98 -3.22
C LEU A 224 -8.56 33.10 -4.17
N ARG A 225 -9.87 33.00 -3.95
CA ARG A 225 -10.78 32.39 -4.93
C ARG A 225 -11.95 33.29 -5.25
N SER A 226 -12.45 33.19 -6.48
CA SER A 226 -13.65 33.90 -6.94
C SER A 226 -14.51 32.97 -7.78
N PHE A 227 -15.81 33.24 -7.86
CA PHE A 227 -16.76 32.49 -8.66
C PHE A 227 -17.19 33.33 -9.87
N ASN A 228 -16.86 32.87 -11.08
CA ASN A 228 -17.17 33.60 -12.33
C ASN A 228 -18.58 33.32 -12.87
N GLY A 229 -19.38 32.51 -12.16
CA GLY A 229 -20.72 32.08 -12.60
C GLY A 229 -20.77 30.65 -13.12
N SER A 230 -19.65 30.10 -13.62
CA SER A 230 -19.55 28.70 -14.05
C SER A 230 -18.67 27.86 -13.11
N ASP A 231 -17.48 28.35 -12.76
CA ASP A 231 -16.45 27.61 -12.06
C ASP A 231 -15.75 28.48 -10.99
N TRP A 232 -15.13 27.82 -10.01
CA TRP A 232 -14.30 28.49 -9.02
C TRP A 232 -12.89 28.68 -9.56
N LEU A 233 -12.45 29.93 -9.53
CA LEU A 233 -11.13 30.35 -9.96
C LEU A 233 -10.27 30.61 -8.74
N TYR A 234 -9.00 30.23 -8.80
CA TYR A 234 -8.02 30.44 -7.73
C TYR A 234 -6.91 31.35 -8.23
N PHE A 235 -6.42 32.22 -7.35
CA PHE A 235 -5.39 33.19 -7.66
C PHE A 235 -4.34 33.23 -6.55
N ASN A 236 -3.08 33.24 -6.95
CA ASN A 236 -1.98 33.45 -6.02
C ASN A 236 -1.90 34.96 -5.68
N PRO A 237 -2.01 35.36 -4.40
CA PRO A 237 -1.98 36.77 -4.01
C PRO A 237 -0.63 37.47 -4.23
N GLU A 238 0.46 36.73 -4.44
CA GLU A 238 1.80 37.29 -4.67
C GLU A 238 2.11 37.47 -6.16
N THR A 239 1.73 36.50 -7.00
CA THR A 239 2.06 36.51 -8.43
C THR A 239 0.90 36.95 -9.32
N GLY A 240 -0.34 36.81 -8.86
CA GLY A 240 -1.54 37.01 -9.67
C GLY A 240 -1.82 35.88 -10.67
N GLU A 241 -1.05 34.79 -10.61
CA GLU A 241 -1.27 33.60 -11.46
C GLU A 241 -2.60 32.93 -11.14
N GLN A 242 -3.31 32.56 -12.20
CA GLN A 242 -4.60 31.89 -12.17
C GLN A 242 -4.40 30.36 -12.15
N GLY A 243 -5.26 29.69 -11.38
CA GLY A 243 -5.30 28.24 -11.26
C GLY A 243 -4.63 27.74 -10.00
N LEU A 244 -5.25 26.75 -9.36
CA LEU A 244 -4.65 26.08 -8.21
C LEU A 244 -3.74 24.96 -8.72
N PRO A 245 -2.44 24.94 -8.36
CA PRO A 245 -1.54 23.85 -8.71
C PRO A 245 -2.06 22.47 -8.24
N ALA A 246 -1.76 21.42 -9.00
CA ALA A 246 -2.25 20.06 -8.71
C ALA A 246 -1.70 19.45 -7.41
N ASP A 247 -0.64 20.04 -6.85
CA ASP A 247 0.01 19.67 -5.59
C ASP A 247 -0.51 20.49 -4.39
N ARG A 248 -1.65 21.17 -4.53
CA ARG A 248 -2.28 21.94 -3.45
C ARG A 248 -3.60 21.31 -3.00
N LEU A 249 -3.74 21.18 -1.69
CA LEU A 249 -4.98 20.74 -1.03
C LEU A 249 -5.64 21.94 -0.35
N LEU A 250 -6.91 22.21 -0.65
CA LEU A 250 -7.71 23.20 0.08
C LEU A 250 -8.01 22.70 1.51
N TRP A 251 -7.64 23.50 2.52
CA TRP A 251 -7.85 23.14 3.93
C TRP A 251 -9.04 23.88 4.56
N TRP A 252 -9.12 25.20 4.45
CA TRP A 252 -10.29 25.96 4.91
C TRP A 252 -10.46 27.27 4.15
N THR A 253 -11.62 27.88 4.33
CA THR A 253 -12.04 29.08 3.62
C THR A 253 -12.45 30.16 4.62
N GLY A 254 -12.11 31.42 4.35
CA GLY A 254 -12.41 32.57 5.21
C GLY A 254 -11.19 33.18 5.89
N ASP A 255 -11.45 34.18 6.74
CA ASP A 255 -10.44 35.05 7.35
C ASP A 255 -10.02 34.62 8.76
N GLU A 256 -10.68 33.61 9.32
CA GLU A 256 -10.34 33.10 10.64
C GLU A 256 -8.99 32.37 10.61
N ASN A 257 -8.22 32.53 11.69
CA ASN A 257 -7.01 31.76 11.91
C ASN A 257 -7.31 30.26 11.95
N LEU A 258 -6.36 29.44 11.50
CA LEU A 258 -6.48 27.97 11.48
C LEU A 258 -6.93 27.38 12.82
N ILE A 259 -6.42 27.95 13.93
CA ILE A 259 -6.63 27.46 15.28
C ILE A 259 -7.04 28.59 16.24
N THR A 260 -7.99 28.31 17.11
CA THR A 260 -8.35 29.14 18.26
C THR A 260 -8.18 28.31 19.54
N VAL A 261 -7.61 28.93 20.59
CA VAL A 261 -7.32 28.26 21.86
C VAL A 261 -7.81 29.10 23.02
N ASP A 262 -8.75 28.53 23.78
CA ASP A 262 -9.21 29.04 25.06
C ASP A 262 -8.59 28.20 26.19
N GLY A 263 -8.17 28.86 27.28
CA GLY A 263 -7.55 28.18 28.43
C GLY A 263 -6.10 27.73 28.22
N GLY A 264 -5.45 28.18 27.15
CA GLY A 264 -4.04 27.88 26.83
C GLY A 264 -3.32 29.05 26.15
N LYS A 265 -2.00 28.91 25.99
CA LYS A 265 -1.14 29.91 25.33
C LYS A 265 -0.17 29.24 24.34
N LYS A 266 0.38 30.03 23.42
CA LYS A 266 1.40 29.62 22.43
C LYS A 266 0.96 28.41 21.59
N ALA A 267 -0.24 28.49 21.03
CA ALA A 267 -0.73 27.47 20.12
C ALA A 267 0.02 27.55 18.78
N MET A 268 0.58 26.43 18.35
CA MET A 268 1.25 26.28 17.06
C MET A 268 0.73 25.01 16.39
N VAL A 269 0.49 25.10 15.08
CA VAL A 269 0.11 23.94 14.26
C VAL A 269 1.18 23.73 13.21
N THR A 270 1.70 22.51 13.16
CA THR A 270 2.70 22.10 12.18
C THR A 270 2.12 20.95 11.37
N PHE A 271 2.14 21.08 10.04
CA PHE A 271 1.72 20.02 9.14
C PHE A 271 2.94 19.24 8.67
N SER A 272 2.86 17.92 8.76
CA SER A 272 3.85 16.99 8.20
C SER A 272 3.12 16.05 7.26
N LEU A 273 3.62 15.94 6.04
CA LEU A 273 3.04 15.07 5.04
C LEU A 273 4.02 13.97 4.71
N ASN A 274 3.50 12.77 4.50
CA ASN A 274 4.25 11.65 4.00
C ASN A 274 3.48 11.04 2.82
N ASN A 275 4.22 10.64 1.78
CA ASN A 275 3.66 9.85 0.71
C ASN A 275 3.94 8.37 1.01
N SER A 276 2.89 7.57 1.17
CA SER A 276 3.03 6.12 1.27
C SER A 276 2.36 5.46 0.07
N GLU A 277 3.01 4.47 -0.50
CA GLU A 277 2.39 3.69 -1.56
C GLU A 277 1.53 2.57 -0.96
N MET A 278 0.31 2.40 -1.46
CA MET A 278 -0.53 1.26 -1.12
C MET A 278 -1.13 0.64 -2.37
N ASN A 279 -1.27 -0.68 -2.36
CA ASN A 279 -1.86 -1.43 -3.46
C ASN A 279 -3.25 -0.89 -3.80
N ALA A 280 -3.50 -0.56 -5.08
CA ALA A 280 -4.75 0.02 -5.57
C ALA A 280 -6.01 -0.78 -5.19
N ILE A 281 -5.90 -2.11 -5.04
CA ILE A 281 -7.01 -2.98 -4.61
C ILE A 281 -7.35 -2.74 -3.13
N ARG A 282 -6.33 -2.58 -2.29
CA ARG A 282 -6.49 -2.29 -0.87
C ARG A 282 -7.04 -0.87 -0.65
N LEU A 283 -6.66 0.06 -1.52
CA LEU A 283 -7.22 1.41 -1.56
C LEU A 283 -8.69 1.40 -1.95
N ALA A 284 -9.07 0.69 -3.03
CA ALA A 284 -10.45 0.56 -3.47
C ALA A 284 -11.40 0.10 -2.36
N LYS A 285 -10.96 -0.87 -1.52
CA LYS A 285 -11.73 -1.35 -0.36
C LYS A 285 -11.97 -0.26 0.71
N LEU A 286 -11.03 0.67 0.87
CA LEU A 286 -11.14 1.74 1.86
C LEU A 286 -11.91 2.97 1.35
N THR A 287 -12.08 3.09 0.03
CA THR A 287 -12.72 4.27 -0.59
C THR A 287 -14.25 4.17 -0.69
N ASP A 288 -14.82 2.97 -0.51
CA ASP A 288 -16.23 2.59 -0.23
C ASP A 288 -17.41 3.43 -0.81
N GLU A 289 -17.20 4.28 -1.82
CA GLU A 289 -18.25 5.16 -2.34
C GLU A 289 -18.75 4.79 -3.75
N ASN A 290 -18.03 4.00 -4.58
CA ASN A 290 -18.49 3.80 -5.97
C ASN A 290 -17.98 2.57 -6.76
N THR A 291 -17.24 1.63 -6.17
CA THR A 291 -16.81 0.42 -6.93
C THR A 291 -17.57 -0.79 -6.43
N ASP A 292 -18.18 -1.57 -7.34
CA ASP A 292 -19.01 -2.75 -7.07
C ASP A 292 -18.49 -3.62 -5.90
N ALA A 293 -18.96 -3.29 -4.68
CA ALA A 293 -18.51 -3.85 -3.41
C ALA A 293 -18.65 -5.38 -3.36
N ASN A 294 -19.55 -5.91 -4.18
CA ASN A 294 -19.79 -7.34 -4.31
C ASN A 294 -18.53 -8.13 -4.70
N PHE A 295 -17.63 -7.59 -5.54
CA PHE A 295 -16.46 -8.38 -5.95
C PHE A 295 -15.37 -8.44 -4.86
N LEU A 296 -15.14 -7.34 -4.14
CA LEU A 296 -14.13 -7.28 -3.08
C LEU A 296 -14.54 -8.09 -1.85
N GLU A 297 -15.84 -8.17 -1.54
CA GLU A 297 -16.38 -9.05 -0.50
C GLU A 297 -16.11 -10.54 -0.77
N TYR A 298 -16.22 -10.99 -2.03
CA TYR A 298 -15.93 -12.38 -2.43
C TYR A 298 -14.47 -12.64 -2.83
N SER A 299 -13.57 -11.65 -2.68
CA SER A 299 -12.14 -11.78 -2.97
C SER A 299 -11.33 -12.25 -1.76
N LEU A 300 -10.15 -12.85 -2.00
CA LEU A 300 -9.22 -13.22 -0.91
C LEU A 300 -8.72 -12.00 -0.11
N TYR A 301 -8.82 -10.78 -0.68
CA TYR A 301 -8.53 -9.51 -0.02
C TYR A 301 -9.61 -9.08 0.99
N GLY A 302 -10.78 -9.76 0.99
CA GLY A 302 -11.81 -9.61 2.02
C GLY A 302 -11.34 -10.06 3.40
N LEU A 303 -10.43 -11.05 3.44
CA LEU A 303 -9.98 -11.72 4.67
C LEU A 303 -9.10 -10.83 5.57
N PRO A 304 -8.99 -11.12 6.87
CA PRO A 304 -8.02 -10.46 7.75
C PRO A 304 -6.58 -10.61 7.24
N LEU A 305 -5.71 -9.62 7.48
CA LEU A 305 -4.34 -9.58 6.94
C LEU A 305 -3.51 -10.83 7.28
N GLN A 306 -3.63 -11.35 8.50
CA GLN A 306 -2.93 -12.56 8.94
C GLN A 306 -3.39 -13.79 8.13
N THR A 307 -4.68 -13.88 7.84
CA THR A 307 -5.27 -14.93 7.01
C THR A 307 -4.83 -14.78 5.55
N GLN A 308 -4.78 -13.55 5.02
CA GLN A 308 -4.30 -13.30 3.65
C GLN A 308 -2.88 -13.81 3.42
N GLN A 309 -1.96 -13.51 4.34
CA GLN A 309 -0.57 -13.99 4.26
C GLN A 309 -0.51 -15.52 4.17
N THR A 310 -1.37 -16.21 4.90
CA THR A 310 -1.44 -17.68 4.88
C THR A 310 -1.98 -18.19 3.54
N PHE A 311 -3.00 -17.54 2.98
CA PHE A 311 -3.57 -17.90 1.67
C PHE A 311 -2.62 -17.61 0.51
N MET A 312 -1.83 -16.52 0.57
CA MET A 312 -0.75 -16.25 -0.38
C MET A 312 0.25 -17.41 -0.46
N ILE A 313 0.47 -18.13 0.65
CA ILE A 313 1.29 -19.35 0.66
C ILE A 313 0.55 -20.51 -0.02
N MET A 314 -0.67 -20.79 0.44
CA MET A 314 -1.42 -21.97 0.01
C MET A 314 -1.73 -21.97 -1.49
N VAL A 315 -2.10 -20.81 -2.02
CA VAL A 315 -2.45 -20.63 -3.44
C VAL A 315 -1.24 -20.87 -4.36
N MET A 316 -0.01 -20.75 -3.85
CA MET A 316 1.22 -21.04 -4.61
C MET A 316 1.61 -22.51 -4.60
N ILE A 317 1.06 -23.34 -3.72
CA ILE A 317 1.41 -24.78 -3.63
C ILE A 317 1.17 -25.51 -4.97
N PRO A 318 0.03 -25.33 -5.67
CA PRO A 318 -0.20 -25.94 -6.98
C PRO A 318 0.85 -25.55 -8.04
N ILE A 319 1.41 -24.34 -7.98
CA ILE A 319 2.51 -23.93 -8.87
C ILE A 319 3.75 -24.78 -8.59
N GLY A 320 4.12 -24.95 -7.31
CA GLY A 320 5.24 -25.82 -6.92
C GLY A 320 5.06 -27.28 -7.38
N VAL A 321 3.83 -27.81 -7.25
CA VAL A 321 3.47 -29.14 -7.77
C VAL A 321 3.65 -29.21 -9.29
N LEU A 322 3.20 -28.19 -10.03
CA LEU A 322 3.35 -28.12 -11.47
C LEU A 322 4.83 -28.14 -11.89
N VAL A 323 5.68 -27.35 -11.22
CA VAL A 323 7.13 -27.33 -11.45
C VAL A 323 7.71 -28.73 -11.29
N ILE A 324 7.36 -29.44 -10.21
CA ILE A 324 7.88 -30.79 -9.96
C ILE A 324 7.35 -31.81 -10.98
N LEU A 325 6.09 -31.68 -11.41
CA LEU A 325 5.55 -32.49 -12.49
C LEU A 325 6.34 -32.28 -13.80
N ILE A 326 6.72 -31.04 -14.12
CA ILE A 326 7.56 -30.74 -15.30
C ILE A 326 8.95 -31.36 -15.15
N LEU A 327 9.63 -31.13 -14.03
CA LEU A 327 10.96 -31.69 -13.76
C LEU A 327 10.96 -33.23 -13.84
N ARG A 328 9.92 -33.87 -13.32
CA ARG A 328 9.84 -35.34 -13.30
C ARG A 328 9.41 -35.93 -14.63
N ASN A 329 8.39 -35.38 -15.28
CA ASN A 329 7.79 -35.99 -16.47
C ASN A 329 8.47 -35.56 -17.77
N LEU A 330 8.89 -34.29 -17.90
CA LEU A 330 9.54 -33.78 -19.11
C LEU A 330 11.06 -33.96 -19.03
N ILE A 331 11.68 -33.55 -17.92
CA ILE A 331 13.16 -33.62 -17.78
C ILE A 331 13.60 -35.03 -17.40
N GLY A 332 12.86 -35.72 -16.52
CA GLY A 332 13.21 -37.06 -16.06
C GLY A 332 14.03 -37.08 -14.77
N LEU A 333 13.95 -36.02 -13.96
CA LEU A 333 14.63 -35.93 -12.67
C LEU A 333 14.10 -37.02 -11.71
N GLN A 334 15.01 -37.75 -11.05
CA GLN A 334 14.65 -38.75 -10.05
C GLN A 334 14.52 -38.09 -8.67
N THR A 335 13.33 -38.11 -8.10
CA THR A 335 13.00 -37.50 -6.79
C THR A 335 12.31 -38.50 -5.87
N LEU A 336 12.22 -38.19 -4.58
CA LEU A 336 11.44 -38.93 -3.57
C LEU A 336 9.93 -38.73 -3.78
N GLY A 337 9.41 -39.17 -4.91
CA GLY A 337 8.03 -38.92 -5.32
C GLY A 337 7.79 -37.47 -5.77
N THR A 338 6.53 -37.13 -6.02
CA THR A 338 6.11 -35.79 -6.47
C THR A 338 5.78 -34.84 -5.32
N PHE A 339 5.32 -35.36 -4.19
CA PHE A 339 4.84 -34.52 -3.08
C PHE A 339 5.96 -34.10 -2.12
N THR A 340 6.93 -34.98 -1.87
CA THR A 340 8.04 -34.72 -0.93
C THR A 340 8.86 -33.48 -1.31
N PRO A 341 9.25 -33.24 -2.58
CA PRO A 341 9.97 -32.01 -2.91
C PRO A 341 9.11 -30.74 -2.68
N VAL A 342 7.78 -30.80 -2.88
CA VAL A 342 6.86 -29.67 -2.58
C VAL A 342 6.86 -29.38 -1.07
N LEU A 343 6.75 -30.43 -0.25
CA LEU A 343 6.76 -30.30 1.20
C LEU A 343 8.08 -29.71 1.70
N ILE A 344 9.22 -30.18 1.16
CA ILE A 344 10.53 -29.63 1.49
C ILE A 344 10.63 -28.16 1.05
N ALA A 345 10.10 -27.79 -0.12
CA ALA A 345 10.05 -26.40 -0.58
C ALA A 345 9.24 -25.50 0.38
N LEU A 346 8.14 -26.03 0.93
CA LEU A 346 7.33 -25.35 1.94
C LEU A 346 8.10 -25.22 3.27
N ALA A 347 8.87 -26.23 3.68
CA ALA A 347 9.75 -26.12 4.85
C ALA A 347 10.88 -25.07 4.66
N PHE A 348 11.40 -24.91 3.44
CA PHE A 348 12.37 -23.85 3.12
C PHE A 348 11.78 -22.44 3.19
N ARG A 349 10.44 -22.30 3.11
CA ARG A 349 9.78 -21.01 3.32
C ARG A 349 9.90 -20.53 4.76
N GLU A 350 9.76 -21.43 5.72
CA GLU A 350 9.87 -21.12 7.15
C GLU A 350 11.33 -20.97 7.61
N THR A 351 12.25 -21.73 7.00
CA THR A 351 13.66 -21.81 7.42
C THR A 351 14.61 -20.98 6.56
N GLN A 352 14.10 -20.33 5.51
CA GLN A 352 14.86 -19.73 4.41
C GLN A 352 15.66 -20.77 3.60
N LEU A 353 15.85 -20.53 2.30
CA LEU A 353 16.48 -21.50 1.40
C LEU A 353 17.89 -21.92 1.86
N GLY A 354 18.75 -20.95 2.23
CA GLY A 354 20.14 -21.22 2.58
C GLY A 354 20.28 -22.07 3.84
N PHE A 355 19.71 -21.62 4.96
CA PHE A 355 19.71 -22.36 6.22
C PHE A 355 18.93 -23.68 6.10
N GLY A 356 17.81 -23.67 5.39
CA GLY A 356 16.99 -24.85 5.10
C GLY A 356 17.79 -25.96 4.41
N ILE A 357 18.58 -25.66 3.38
CA ILE A 357 19.43 -26.65 2.68
C ILE A 357 20.46 -27.25 3.63
N VAL A 358 21.13 -26.42 4.45
CA VAL A 358 22.16 -26.88 5.40
C VAL A 358 21.54 -27.78 6.46
N LEU A 359 20.46 -27.34 7.11
CA LEU A 359 19.74 -28.11 8.12
C LEU A 359 19.19 -29.41 7.55
N PHE A 360 18.55 -29.37 6.38
CA PHE A 360 18.04 -30.54 5.71
C PHE A 360 19.15 -31.56 5.45
N THR A 361 20.30 -31.12 4.95
CA THR A 361 21.43 -32.01 4.64
C THR A 361 22.02 -32.64 5.90
N ILE A 362 22.28 -31.84 6.94
CA ILE A 362 22.84 -32.32 8.21
C ILE A 362 21.88 -33.30 8.90
N ILE A 363 20.62 -32.91 9.04
CA ILE A 363 19.61 -33.73 9.74
C ILE A 363 19.34 -35.01 8.96
N THR A 364 19.24 -34.94 7.64
CA THR A 364 19.03 -36.14 6.81
C THR A 364 20.24 -37.08 6.87
N ALA A 365 21.47 -36.56 6.81
CA ALA A 365 22.67 -37.38 6.90
C ALA A 365 22.79 -38.09 8.27
N LEU A 366 22.59 -37.36 9.37
CA LEU A 366 22.61 -37.94 10.72
C LEU A 366 21.45 -38.91 10.95
N GLY A 367 20.26 -38.59 10.43
CA GLY A 367 19.09 -39.46 10.51
C GLY A 367 19.25 -40.78 9.76
N LEU A 368 19.84 -40.74 8.55
CA LEU A 368 20.21 -41.94 7.80
C LEU A 368 21.26 -42.76 8.53
N SER A 369 22.29 -42.12 9.11
CA SER A 369 23.31 -42.80 9.91
C SER A 369 22.72 -43.53 11.11
N LEU A 370 21.85 -42.85 11.87
CA LEU A 370 21.15 -43.47 12.99
C LEU A 370 20.28 -44.64 12.51
N ARG A 371 19.58 -44.46 11.39
CA ARG A 371 18.70 -45.51 10.88
C ARG A 371 19.48 -46.76 10.47
N SER A 372 20.61 -46.61 9.78
CA SER A 372 21.51 -47.71 9.46
C SER A 372 22.00 -48.42 10.73
N TYR A 373 22.30 -47.69 11.81
CA TYR A 373 22.64 -48.29 13.11
C TYR A 373 21.47 -49.09 13.72
N LEU A 374 20.26 -48.52 13.75
CA LEU A 374 19.07 -49.19 14.32
C LEU A 374 18.66 -50.44 13.54
N GLU A 375 19.02 -50.53 12.26
CA GLU A 375 18.75 -51.70 11.44
C GLU A 375 19.55 -52.93 11.90
N HIS A 376 20.78 -52.74 12.37
CA HIS A 376 21.60 -53.82 12.95
C HIS A 376 20.93 -54.45 14.19
N LEU A 377 20.06 -53.70 14.87
CA LEU A 377 19.32 -54.14 16.05
C LEU A 377 18.07 -55.00 15.73
N LYS A 378 17.78 -55.27 14.44
CA LYS A 378 16.64 -56.08 13.98
C LYS A 378 15.28 -55.64 14.57
N LEU A 379 15.09 -54.34 14.75
CA LEU A 379 13.86 -53.77 15.30
C LEU A 379 12.69 -53.83 14.30
N GLN A 380 11.47 -54.02 14.81
CA GLN A 380 10.23 -53.89 14.04
C GLN A 380 10.10 -52.49 13.42
N MET A 381 9.35 -52.39 12.30
CA MET A 381 9.22 -51.15 11.51
C MET A 381 8.66 -49.98 12.33
N LEU A 382 7.67 -50.24 13.19
CA LEU A 382 6.96 -49.20 13.94
C LEU A 382 7.82 -48.56 15.07
N PRO A 383 8.48 -49.33 15.96
CA PRO A 383 9.41 -48.77 16.94
C PRO A 383 10.56 -47.97 16.31
N ARG A 384 11.03 -48.38 15.13
CA ARG A 384 12.12 -47.71 14.42
C ARG A 384 11.76 -46.29 14.01
N LEU A 385 10.55 -46.04 13.52
CA LEU A 385 10.09 -44.69 13.12
C LEU A 385 10.01 -43.74 14.31
N SER A 386 9.52 -44.22 15.46
CA SER A 386 9.44 -43.43 16.70
C SER A 386 10.80 -43.01 17.23
N VAL A 387 11.82 -43.87 17.10
CA VAL A 387 13.20 -43.52 17.51
C VAL A 387 13.80 -42.47 16.57
N VAL A 388 13.60 -42.59 15.27
CA VAL A 388 14.09 -41.59 14.29
C VAL A 388 13.41 -40.24 14.50
N LEU A 389 12.09 -40.20 14.72
CA LEU A 389 11.37 -38.97 15.04
C LEU A 389 11.89 -38.31 16.32
N THR A 390 12.01 -39.09 17.41
CA THR A 390 12.55 -38.59 18.69
C THR A 390 13.96 -38.05 18.53
N PHE A 391 14.81 -38.72 17.76
CA PHE A 391 16.16 -38.26 17.48
C PHE A 391 16.18 -36.93 16.71
N VAL A 392 15.34 -36.79 15.68
CA VAL A 392 15.24 -35.54 14.91
C VAL A 392 14.75 -34.39 15.81
N VAL A 393 13.80 -34.63 16.70
CA VAL A 393 13.34 -33.64 17.70
C VAL A 393 14.51 -33.18 18.57
N VAL A 394 15.25 -34.12 19.16
CA VAL A 394 16.40 -33.82 20.03
C VAL A 394 17.49 -33.07 19.27
N LEU A 395 17.77 -33.48 18.02
CA LEU A 395 18.79 -32.86 17.18
C LEU A 395 18.41 -31.41 16.84
N ILE A 396 17.17 -31.15 16.45
CA ILE A 396 16.68 -29.80 16.17
C ILE A 396 16.72 -28.94 17.43
N ALA A 397 16.33 -29.47 18.59
CA ALA A 397 16.42 -28.76 19.86
C ALA A 397 17.88 -28.39 20.21
N ALA A 398 18.81 -29.32 20.03
CA ALA A 398 20.24 -29.07 20.25
C ALA A 398 20.80 -28.00 19.30
N ILE A 399 20.48 -28.08 18.00
CA ILE A 399 20.87 -27.08 17.00
C ILE A 399 20.29 -25.71 17.34
N SER A 400 19.03 -25.65 17.79
CA SER A 400 18.37 -24.39 18.15
C SER A 400 19.01 -23.74 19.37
N LEU A 401 19.31 -24.52 20.41
CA LEU A 401 20.03 -24.03 21.60
C LEU A 401 21.43 -23.52 21.24
N PHE A 402 22.14 -24.21 20.35
CA PHE A 402 23.48 -23.80 19.89
C PHE A 402 23.43 -22.53 19.02
N SER A 403 22.46 -22.44 18.11
CA SER A 403 22.21 -21.28 17.26
C SER A 403 21.87 -20.03 18.08
N HIS A 404 21.06 -20.19 19.13
CA HIS A 404 20.73 -19.10 20.05
C HIS A 404 21.96 -18.54 20.76
N LYS A 405 22.87 -19.42 21.23
CA LYS A 405 24.12 -19.00 21.88
C LYS A 405 25.12 -18.32 20.94
N LEU A 406 25.04 -18.59 19.64
CA LEU A 406 25.87 -17.97 18.61
C LEU A 406 25.32 -16.63 18.09
N GLY A 407 24.19 -16.13 18.62
CA GLY A 407 23.55 -14.90 18.16
C GLY A 407 22.90 -15.03 16.77
N LEU A 408 22.73 -16.26 16.27
CA LEU A 408 22.06 -16.53 15.01
C LEU A 408 20.54 -16.65 15.27
N GLU A 409 19.86 -15.51 15.37
CA GLU A 409 18.41 -15.43 15.60
C GLU A 409 17.56 -16.03 14.46
N ARG A 410 18.18 -16.26 13.29
CA ARG A 410 17.50 -16.73 12.07
C ARG A 410 17.24 -18.24 12.03
N GLY A 411 17.75 -19.00 13.00
CA GLY A 411 17.56 -20.46 13.12
C GLY A 411 16.49 -20.90 14.13
N LEU A 412 15.73 -19.95 14.71
CA LEU A 412 14.85 -20.20 15.87
C LEU A 412 13.42 -20.63 15.52
N SER A 413 13.01 -20.53 14.26
CA SER A 413 11.65 -20.90 13.83
C SER A 413 11.51 -22.41 13.62
N VAL A 414 11.57 -23.18 14.71
CA VAL A 414 11.29 -24.62 14.68
C VAL A 414 9.78 -24.84 14.64
N ALA A 415 9.23 -24.98 13.43
CA ALA A 415 7.86 -25.41 13.25
C ALA A 415 7.73 -26.94 13.30
N LEU A 416 6.62 -27.45 13.84
CA LEU A 416 6.29 -28.88 13.86
C LEU A 416 6.22 -29.47 12.44
N PHE A 417 5.87 -28.65 11.45
CA PHE A 417 5.64 -29.08 10.08
C PHE A 417 6.93 -29.51 9.34
N PRO A 418 8.01 -28.70 9.27
CA PRO A 418 9.31 -29.13 8.77
C PRO A 418 9.86 -30.40 9.43
N MET A 419 9.62 -30.57 10.73
CA MET A 419 10.08 -31.75 11.47
C MET A 419 9.44 -33.05 10.93
N VAL A 420 8.12 -33.05 10.71
CA VAL A 420 7.41 -34.21 10.14
C VAL A 420 7.88 -34.50 8.71
N ILE A 421 8.16 -33.46 7.92
CA ILE A 421 8.65 -33.62 6.55
C ILE A 421 10.04 -34.26 6.55
N LEU A 422 10.94 -33.81 7.43
CA LEU A 422 12.29 -34.35 7.55
C LEU A 422 12.27 -35.82 7.94
N THR A 423 11.44 -36.22 8.91
CA THR A 423 11.36 -37.62 9.35
C THR A 423 10.79 -38.54 8.27
N MET A 424 9.74 -38.12 7.58
CA MET A 424 9.21 -38.84 6.42
C MET A 424 10.25 -38.94 5.29
N THR A 425 11.06 -37.89 5.10
CA THR A 425 12.11 -37.87 4.07
C THR A 425 13.24 -38.83 4.42
N ILE A 426 13.70 -38.86 5.67
CA ILE A 426 14.69 -39.83 6.17
C ILE A 426 14.18 -41.26 6.00
N GLU A 427 12.92 -41.53 6.33
CA GLU A 427 12.29 -42.84 6.15
C GLU A 427 12.32 -43.28 4.69
N ARG A 428 11.75 -42.47 3.78
CA ARG A 428 11.70 -42.81 2.34
C ARG A 428 13.09 -42.96 1.73
N LEU A 429 14.03 -42.10 2.14
CA LEU A 429 15.38 -42.12 1.60
C LEU A 429 16.17 -43.34 2.11
N SER A 430 15.99 -43.75 3.37
CA SER A 430 16.61 -44.96 3.90
C SER A 430 16.07 -46.21 3.23
N ILE A 431 14.75 -46.32 3.05
CA ILE A 431 14.17 -47.46 2.31
C ILE A 431 14.74 -47.51 0.89
N THR A 432 14.86 -46.36 0.22
CA THR A 432 15.48 -46.29 -1.12
C THR A 432 16.96 -46.71 -1.10
N TRP A 433 17.68 -46.37 -0.04
CA TRP A 433 19.07 -46.76 0.17
C TRP A 433 19.21 -48.27 0.37
N GLU A 434 18.32 -48.86 1.16
CA GLU A 434 18.23 -50.29 1.43
C GLU A 434 17.85 -51.08 0.15
N GLU A 435 16.81 -50.63 -0.58
CA GLU A 435 16.26 -51.34 -1.75
C GLU A 435 17.10 -51.17 -3.03
N ARG A 436 17.70 -49.99 -3.25
CA ARG A 436 18.32 -49.63 -4.54
C ARG A 436 19.78 -49.22 -4.42
N GLY A 437 20.33 -49.27 -3.21
CA GLY A 437 21.72 -48.94 -2.90
C GLY A 437 21.99 -47.45 -2.70
N ALA A 438 23.14 -47.18 -2.06
CA ALA A 438 23.63 -45.85 -1.67
C ALA A 438 23.68 -44.84 -2.83
N ASN A 439 24.25 -45.25 -3.97
CA ASN A 439 24.44 -44.36 -5.12
C ASN A 439 23.09 -43.90 -5.71
N HIS A 440 22.10 -44.78 -5.77
CA HIS A 440 20.77 -44.42 -6.26
C HIS A 440 20.06 -43.52 -5.26
N ALA A 441 20.13 -43.81 -3.97
CA ALA A 441 19.54 -42.98 -2.92
C ALA A 441 20.15 -41.57 -2.90
N LEU A 442 21.47 -41.42 -2.99
CA LEU A 442 22.13 -40.12 -3.03
C LEU A 442 21.69 -39.30 -4.25
N LYS A 443 21.61 -39.92 -5.43
CA LYS A 443 21.12 -39.27 -6.66
C LYS A 443 19.68 -38.76 -6.50
N VAL A 444 18.82 -39.57 -5.88
CA VAL A 444 17.43 -39.21 -5.59
C VAL A 444 17.33 -38.10 -4.54
N ALA A 445 18.19 -38.11 -3.51
CA ALA A 445 18.24 -37.06 -2.50
C ALA A 445 18.64 -35.72 -3.10
N ILE A 446 19.71 -35.69 -3.90
CA ILE A 446 20.16 -34.48 -4.61
C ILE A 446 19.10 -33.98 -5.59
N GLY A 447 18.47 -34.89 -6.35
CA GLY A 447 17.36 -34.53 -7.24
C GLY A 447 16.16 -33.95 -6.49
N THR A 448 15.83 -34.50 -5.33
CA THR A 448 14.75 -34.00 -4.46
C THR A 448 15.08 -32.62 -3.91
N LEU A 449 16.31 -32.41 -3.43
CA LEU A 449 16.78 -31.13 -2.92
C LEU A 449 16.76 -30.05 -4.01
N PHE A 450 17.29 -30.36 -5.19
CA PHE A 450 17.28 -29.46 -6.34
C PHE A 450 15.86 -29.08 -6.77
N ALA A 451 14.97 -30.06 -6.89
CA ALA A 451 13.57 -29.81 -7.24
C ALA A 451 12.86 -28.96 -6.19
N ALA A 452 13.10 -29.22 -4.90
CA ALA A 452 12.55 -28.42 -3.81
C ALA A 452 13.07 -26.98 -3.81
N SER A 453 14.37 -26.78 -4.04
CA SER A 453 14.96 -25.44 -4.15
C SER A 453 14.38 -24.65 -5.32
N LEU A 454 14.22 -25.26 -6.50
CA LEU A 454 13.63 -24.58 -7.65
C LEU A 454 12.15 -24.24 -7.44
N ALA A 455 11.38 -25.19 -6.89
CA ALA A 455 9.99 -24.95 -6.54
C ALA A 455 9.86 -23.81 -5.51
N HIS A 456 10.73 -23.79 -4.50
CA HIS A 456 10.78 -22.72 -3.50
C HIS A 456 11.07 -21.35 -4.13
N ILE A 457 12.08 -21.25 -5.02
CA ILE A 457 12.42 -19.99 -5.70
C ILE A 457 11.23 -19.45 -6.47
N ILE A 458 10.56 -20.29 -7.27
CA ILE A 458 9.40 -19.89 -8.07
C ILE A 458 8.23 -19.48 -7.16
N MET A 459 8.00 -20.22 -6.07
CA MET A 459 6.92 -19.93 -5.12
C MET A 459 7.17 -18.66 -4.27
N SER A 460 8.39 -18.14 -4.29
CA SER A 460 8.81 -16.94 -3.56
C SER A 460 8.86 -15.67 -4.42
N VAL A 461 8.52 -15.75 -5.71
CA VAL A 461 8.49 -14.59 -6.62
C VAL A 461 7.30 -13.68 -6.28
N PRO A 462 7.52 -12.42 -5.83
CA PRO A 462 6.45 -11.53 -5.38
C PRO A 462 5.37 -11.28 -6.45
N GLU A 463 5.78 -11.04 -7.69
CA GLU A 463 4.89 -10.76 -8.81
C GLU A 463 3.97 -11.95 -9.10
N LEU A 464 4.50 -13.17 -8.96
CA LEU A 464 3.73 -14.39 -9.15
C LEU A 464 2.75 -14.63 -7.99
N ILE A 465 3.18 -14.36 -6.75
CA ILE A 465 2.30 -14.44 -5.58
C ILE A 465 1.14 -13.46 -5.74
N TYR A 466 1.42 -12.21 -6.09
CA TYR A 466 0.40 -11.19 -6.34
C TYR A 466 -0.57 -11.64 -7.43
N PHE A 467 -0.06 -12.11 -8.57
CA PHE A 467 -0.88 -12.50 -9.71
C PHE A 467 -1.81 -13.68 -9.38
N VAL A 468 -1.30 -14.77 -8.79
CA VAL A 468 -2.15 -15.94 -8.49
C VAL A 468 -3.10 -15.66 -7.33
N PHE A 469 -2.72 -14.83 -6.35
CA PHE A 469 -3.60 -14.43 -5.25
C PHE A 469 -4.72 -13.48 -5.71
N THR A 470 -4.41 -12.54 -6.60
CA THR A 470 -5.39 -11.60 -7.18
C THR A 470 -6.36 -12.30 -8.13
N PHE A 471 -5.85 -13.27 -8.90
CA PHE A 471 -6.63 -14.01 -9.89
C PHE A 471 -6.65 -15.53 -9.60
N PRO A 472 -7.37 -16.01 -8.56
CA PRO A 472 -7.40 -17.44 -8.21
C PRO A 472 -7.92 -18.37 -9.31
N ALA A 473 -8.64 -17.84 -10.30
CA ALA A 473 -9.12 -18.58 -11.47
C ALA A 473 -7.97 -19.22 -12.29
N ILE A 474 -6.74 -18.70 -12.16
CA ILE A 474 -5.52 -19.32 -12.72
C ILE A 474 -5.32 -20.75 -12.21
N LEU A 475 -5.75 -21.06 -10.99
CA LEU A 475 -5.66 -22.42 -10.45
C LEU A 475 -6.41 -23.44 -11.33
N LEU A 476 -7.51 -23.05 -11.97
CA LEU A 476 -8.24 -23.91 -12.91
C LEU A 476 -7.42 -24.20 -14.16
N ILE A 477 -6.68 -23.20 -14.66
CA ILE A 477 -5.76 -23.34 -15.78
C ILE A 477 -4.64 -24.32 -15.39
N LEU A 478 -4.06 -24.17 -14.18
CA LEU A 478 -3.03 -25.08 -13.66
C LEU A 478 -3.55 -26.52 -13.54
N VAL A 479 -4.77 -26.72 -13.04
CA VAL A 479 -5.41 -28.05 -12.99
C VAL A 479 -5.55 -28.64 -14.39
N GLY A 480 -5.98 -27.84 -15.38
CA GLY A 480 -6.02 -28.25 -16.79
C GLY A 480 -4.65 -28.73 -17.29
N PHE A 481 -3.57 -27.99 -17.01
CA PHE A 481 -2.21 -28.39 -17.36
C PHE A 481 -1.74 -29.65 -16.63
N MET A 482 -2.04 -29.79 -15.33
CA MET A 482 -1.71 -30.99 -14.56
C MET A 482 -2.40 -32.24 -15.11
N LEU A 483 -3.69 -32.13 -15.47
CA LEU A 483 -4.45 -33.20 -16.11
C LEU A 483 -3.89 -33.56 -17.50
N ALA A 484 -3.47 -32.55 -18.27
CA ALA A 484 -2.82 -32.78 -19.57
C ALA A 484 -1.50 -33.55 -19.42
N MET A 485 -0.67 -33.17 -18.45
CA MET A 485 0.60 -33.84 -18.15
C MET A 485 0.42 -35.25 -17.60
N GLY A 486 -0.66 -35.55 -16.87
CA GLY A 486 -0.92 -36.88 -16.32
C GLY A 486 -1.01 -38.01 -17.37
N ARG A 487 -1.18 -37.67 -18.66
CA ARG A 487 -1.22 -38.61 -19.79
C ARG A 487 -0.04 -38.44 -20.77
N TYR A 488 0.94 -37.60 -20.44
CA TYR A 488 2.11 -37.38 -21.29
C TYR A 488 2.95 -38.67 -21.36
N ARG A 489 3.05 -39.24 -22.56
CA ARG A 489 3.89 -40.41 -22.89
C ARG A 489 5.04 -40.04 -23.84
N GLY A 490 5.36 -38.75 -23.98
CA GLY A 490 6.47 -38.32 -24.83
C GLY A 490 7.82 -38.68 -24.21
N TYR A 491 8.86 -38.71 -25.05
CA TYR A 491 10.23 -38.98 -24.61
C TYR A 491 10.71 -37.93 -23.61
N ARG A 492 11.47 -38.36 -22.59
CA ARG A 492 12.09 -37.43 -21.65
C ARG A 492 13.22 -36.67 -22.35
N LEU A 493 13.41 -35.39 -22.03
CA LEU A 493 14.52 -34.60 -22.57
C LEU A 493 15.89 -35.27 -22.31
N THR A 494 16.04 -35.91 -21.16
CA THR A 494 17.25 -36.69 -20.82
C THR A 494 17.43 -37.93 -21.69
N GLU A 495 16.35 -38.54 -22.18
CA GLU A 495 16.41 -39.68 -23.09
C GLU A 495 16.83 -39.24 -24.50
N LEU A 496 16.36 -38.09 -24.99
CA LEU A 496 16.78 -37.53 -26.28
C LEU A 496 18.29 -37.26 -26.34
N VAL A 497 18.87 -36.74 -25.25
CA VAL A 497 20.33 -36.54 -25.15
C VAL A 497 21.07 -37.88 -25.12
N ARG A 498 20.54 -38.89 -24.43
CA ARG A 498 21.12 -40.24 -24.39
C ARG A 498 21.08 -40.93 -25.75
N PHE A 499 19.98 -40.81 -26.50
CA PHE A 499 19.84 -41.38 -27.84
C PHE A 499 20.75 -40.67 -28.86
N LYS A 500 20.99 -39.36 -28.70
CA LYS A 500 21.97 -38.64 -29.51
C LYS A 500 23.41 -39.13 -29.28
N ALA A 501 23.73 -39.61 -28.08
CA ALA A 501 25.03 -40.21 -27.79
C ALA A 501 25.21 -41.59 -28.47
N PHE A 502 24.14 -42.40 -28.57
CA PHE A 502 24.18 -43.68 -29.29
C PHE A 502 24.29 -43.49 -30.81
N LEU A 503 23.58 -42.51 -31.39
CA LEU A 503 23.70 -42.17 -32.82
C LEU A 503 25.08 -41.66 -33.24
N LYS A 504 25.92 -41.26 -32.28
CA LYS A 504 27.28 -40.77 -32.51
C LYS A 504 28.37 -41.82 -32.21
N ALA A 505 27.98 -42.98 -31.67
CA ALA A 505 28.88 -44.10 -31.38
C ALA A 505 28.87 -45.17 -32.50
N ASP A 506 27.84 -45.17 -33.35
CA ASP A 506 27.72 -46.01 -34.55
C ASP A 506 28.18 -45.27 -35.85
N SER A 507 28.84 -44.11 -35.72
CA SER A 507 29.51 -43.36 -36.79
C SER A 507 30.98 -43.21 -36.44
#